data_AF-A0A4U1J1J9-F1
#
_entry.id   AF-A0A4U1J1J9-F1
#
_cell.length_a   1.000
_cell.length_b   1.000
_cell.length_c   1.000
_cell.angle_alpha   90.00
_cell.angle_beta   90.00
_cell.angle_gamma   90.00
#
_symmetry.space_group_name_H-M   'P 1'
#
loop_
_entity.id
_entity.type
_entity.pdbx_description
1 polymer ?
#
loop_
_entity_poly.entity_id
_entity_poly.type
_entity_poly.pdbx_seq_one_letter_code
_entity_poly.pdbx_strand_id
1 'polypeptide(L)'
;MRYRIPLLGNPSMDLPLRAKYIAAFGSACYMSEGPTPTFNCFYKEEEMTPKGKACTDAQRIAEVFGAAPYDKGYECEAVGNGDYTLQVGSDPANKIEIKYEPAPRQTPLVEVDGVPTEVSGPYRNLPEPKDLWPGNDFYCNNGMVDENGDALRQKDWILQVNRDAHKGDAGVGEIHSDLAGFKWPCKAMNENCEEVATECEEPLVLHDPKDKKAPFHPDLVAQVHHVVPMKDKRNCPWGTNSNKNAAVISRGLNRHFTNDNPPAEEVKRLNAALAYTP
;
A
#
# COMPACT_ATOMS: atom_id res chain seq x y z
N MET A 1 13.69 -11.37 -2.67
CA MET A 1 13.72 -12.55 -1.78
C MET A 1 13.48 -12.09 -0.36
N ARG A 2 12.77 -12.86 0.46
CA ARG A 2 12.49 -12.59 1.87
C ARG A 2 12.31 -13.90 2.63
N TYR A 3 12.43 -13.82 3.94
CA TYR A 3 12.21 -14.94 4.84
C TYR A 3 10.75 -15.04 5.22
N ARG A 4 10.07 -16.11 4.79
CA ARG A 4 8.71 -16.41 5.18
C ARG A 4 8.69 -17.29 6.42
N ILE A 5 7.90 -16.90 7.42
CA ILE A 5 7.52 -17.80 8.52
C ILE A 5 6.15 -18.42 8.23
N PRO A 6 5.93 -19.71 8.54
CA PRO A 6 4.62 -20.32 8.45
C PRO A 6 3.74 -19.79 9.59
N LEU A 7 2.45 -19.63 9.33
CA LEU A 7 1.48 -19.23 10.34
C LEU A 7 0.57 -20.41 10.66
N LEU A 8 0.09 -20.47 11.91
CA LEU A 8 -0.89 -21.48 12.31
C LEU A 8 -2.31 -21.01 11.99
N GLY A 9 -3.20 -21.99 11.78
CA GLY A 9 -4.60 -21.73 11.43
C GLY A 9 -4.79 -21.31 9.98
N ASN A 10 -5.89 -20.58 9.73
CA ASN A 10 -6.21 -20.05 8.41
C ASN A 10 -6.46 -18.53 8.50
N PRO A 11 -5.44 -17.71 8.80
CA PRO A 11 -5.58 -16.26 8.91
C PRO A 11 -6.02 -15.61 7.58
N SER A 12 -5.92 -16.32 6.45
CA SER A 12 -6.47 -15.87 5.17
C SER A 12 -8.01 -15.81 5.16
N MET A 13 -8.67 -16.58 6.04
CA MET A 13 -10.14 -16.61 6.16
C MET A 13 -10.64 -16.16 7.54
N ASP A 14 -9.80 -16.23 8.57
CA ASP A 14 -10.12 -15.84 9.95
C ASP A 14 -9.61 -14.42 10.23
N LEU A 15 -10.54 -13.44 10.21
CA LEU A 15 -10.23 -12.02 10.41
C LEU A 15 -9.74 -11.73 11.84
N PRO A 16 -10.37 -12.23 12.92
CA PRO A 16 -9.83 -12.10 14.27
C PRO A 16 -8.40 -12.62 14.41
N LEU A 17 -8.10 -13.81 13.86
CA LEU A 17 -6.76 -14.39 13.91
C LEU A 17 -5.74 -13.56 13.12
N ARG A 18 -6.14 -13.07 11.94
CA ARG A 18 -5.30 -12.17 11.15
C ARG A 18 -4.95 -10.90 11.92
N ALA A 19 -5.93 -10.27 12.56
CA ALA A 19 -5.72 -9.08 13.36
C ALA A 19 -4.71 -9.33 14.50
N LYS A 20 -4.77 -10.52 15.15
CA LYS A 20 -3.76 -10.92 16.14
C LYS A 20 -2.35 -11.00 15.56
N TYR A 21 -2.19 -11.61 14.38
CA TYR A 21 -0.88 -11.68 13.71
C TYR A 21 -0.36 -10.31 13.28
N ILE A 22 -1.21 -9.44 12.74
CA ILE A 22 -0.84 -8.06 12.40
C ILE A 22 -0.43 -7.29 13.66
N ALA A 23 -1.18 -7.43 14.75
CA ALA A 23 -0.85 -6.79 16.03
C ALA A 23 0.49 -7.29 16.60
N ALA A 24 0.77 -8.59 16.46
CA ALA A 24 1.97 -9.21 17.02
C ALA A 24 3.24 -8.91 16.21
N PHE A 25 3.16 -8.97 14.88
CA PHE A 25 4.33 -8.99 13.99
C PHE A 25 4.44 -7.76 13.09
N GLY A 26 3.38 -6.95 13.01
CA GLY A 26 3.35 -5.68 12.30
C GLY A 26 3.40 -5.86 10.78
N SER A 27 4.18 -5.01 10.12
CA SER A 27 4.29 -4.96 8.66
C SER A 27 4.88 -6.19 8.01
N ALA A 28 5.52 -7.07 8.76
CA ALA A 28 5.99 -8.32 8.21
C ALA A 28 4.82 -9.10 7.57
N CYS A 29 3.61 -8.97 8.13
CA CYS A 29 2.46 -9.74 7.74
C CYS A 29 1.52 -9.02 6.77
N TYR A 30 1.13 -9.70 5.70
CA TYR A 30 0.21 -9.17 4.70
C TYR A 30 -0.48 -10.27 3.90
N MET A 31 -1.50 -9.86 3.14
CA MET A 31 -2.20 -10.71 2.18
C MET A 31 -1.57 -10.60 0.77
N SER A 32 -1.19 -11.74 0.19
CA SER A 32 -0.57 -11.80 -1.13
C SER A 32 -1.56 -11.54 -2.27
N GLU A 33 -1.12 -10.84 -3.32
CA GLU A 33 -1.80 -10.73 -4.62
C GLU A 33 -1.84 -12.10 -5.32
N GLY A 34 -2.88 -12.32 -6.12
CA GLY A 34 -3.05 -13.52 -6.93
C GLY A 34 -4.50 -14.03 -6.91
N PRO A 35 -4.81 -15.03 -7.75
CA PRO A 35 -6.16 -15.61 -7.83
C PRO A 35 -6.59 -16.29 -6.51
N THR A 36 -5.63 -16.65 -5.65
CA THR A 36 -5.87 -17.19 -4.31
C THR A 36 -5.02 -16.43 -3.30
N PRO A 37 -5.52 -15.33 -2.73
CA PRO A 37 -4.79 -14.54 -1.74
C PRO A 37 -4.45 -15.35 -0.50
N THR A 38 -3.22 -15.23 0.00
CA THR A 38 -2.76 -15.92 1.22
C THR A 38 -2.13 -14.93 2.19
N PHE A 39 -2.45 -15.08 3.48
CA PHE A 39 -1.88 -14.25 4.53
C PHE A 39 -0.62 -14.91 5.09
N ASN A 40 0.51 -14.24 4.95
CA ASN A 40 1.82 -14.73 5.41
C ASN A 40 2.65 -13.57 5.98
N CYS A 41 3.73 -13.88 6.70
CA CYS A 41 4.67 -12.89 7.20
C CYS A 41 6.06 -13.07 6.57
N PHE A 42 6.60 -11.99 5.99
CA PHE A 42 7.86 -11.97 5.27
C PHE A 42 8.82 -10.95 5.88
N TYR A 43 10.08 -11.33 6.03
CA TYR A 43 11.12 -10.52 6.66
C TYR A 43 12.26 -10.28 5.69
N LYS A 44 12.86 -9.10 5.75
CA LYS A 44 14.05 -8.78 4.96
C LYS A 44 15.26 -9.57 5.46
N GLU A 45 16.30 -9.58 4.66
CA GLU A 45 17.54 -10.29 4.99
C GLU A 45 18.27 -9.67 6.17
N GLU A 46 18.27 -8.33 6.28
CA GLU A 46 18.79 -7.65 7.47
C GLU A 46 18.01 -7.98 8.76
N GLU A 47 16.77 -8.48 8.63
CA GLU A 47 15.93 -8.86 9.76
C GLU A 47 16.16 -10.32 10.20
N MET A 48 17.11 -11.05 9.60
CA MET A 48 17.39 -12.46 9.93
C MET A 48 18.65 -12.74 10.74
N THR A 49 19.62 -11.82 10.78
CA THR A 49 20.96 -12.11 11.33
C THR A 49 21.29 -11.27 12.57
N PRO A 50 22.01 -11.81 13.58
CA PRO A 50 22.35 -13.23 13.83
C PRO A 50 21.26 -14.00 14.62
N LYS A 51 20.35 -13.30 15.29
CA LYS A 51 19.11 -13.81 15.92
C LYS A 51 17.94 -12.95 15.44
N GLY A 52 17.57 -13.16 14.19
CA GLY A 52 16.66 -12.29 13.47
C GLY A 52 15.28 -12.08 14.10
N LYS A 53 14.63 -11.00 13.69
CA LYS A 53 13.23 -10.70 13.98
C LYS A 53 12.32 -11.85 13.53
N ALA A 54 12.55 -12.46 12.37
CA ALA A 54 11.69 -13.56 11.91
C ALA A 54 11.74 -14.77 12.85
N CYS A 55 12.92 -15.09 13.39
CA CYS A 55 13.10 -16.16 14.38
C CYS A 55 12.40 -15.85 15.71
N THR A 56 12.52 -14.60 16.16
CA THR A 56 11.85 -14.12 17.38
C THR A 56 10.33 -14.17 17.23
N ASP A 57 9.81 -13.75 16.08
CA ASP A 57 8.39 -13.79 15.79
C ASP A 57 7.90 -15.24 15.56
N ALA A 58 8.73 -16.11 14.98
CA ALA A 58 8.42 -17.53 14.82
C ALA A 58 8.17 -18.25 16.16
N GLN A 59 8.95 -17.92 17.20
CA GLN A 59 8.75 -18.46 18.55
C GLN A 59 7.38 -18.11 19.15
N ARG A 60 6.75 -17.02 18.67
CA ARG A 60 5.48 -16.50 19.19
C ARG A 60 4.26 -16.97 18.39
N ILE A 61 4.43 -17.70 17.28
CA ILE A 61 3.32 -18.09 16.40
C ILE A 61 2.22 -18.85 17.16
N ALA A 62 2.59 -19.82 18.01
CA ALA A 62 1.63 -20.60 18.78
C ALA A 62 0.85 -19.75 19.79
N GLU A 63 1.54 -18.86 20.49
CA GLU A 63 0.92 -17.93 21.45
C GLU A 63 -0.08 -17.00 20.75
N VAL A 64 0.30 -16.43 19.60
CA VAL A 64 -0.57 -15.53 18.82
C VAL A 64 -1.79 -16.27 18.28
N PHE A 65 -1.62 -17.53 17.87
CA PHE A 65 -2.72 -18.40 17.45
C PHE A 65 -3.68 -18.74 18.60
N GLY A 66 -3.19 -18.73 19.84
CA GLY A 66 -3.93 -19.16 21.03
C GLY A 66 -3.70 -20.63 21.42
N ALA A 67 -2.63 -21.24 20.90
CA ALA A 67 -2.14 -22.54 21.34
C ALA A 67 -1.14 -22.41 22.50
N ALA A 68 -0.74 -23.55 23.06
CA ALA A 68 0.33 -23.59 24.05
C ALA A 68 1.63 -23.00 23.45
N PRO A 69 2.35 -22.12 24.18
CA PRO A 69 3.62 -21.59 23.70
C PRO A 69 4.62 -22.71 23.40
N TYR A 70 5.47 -22.49 22.40
CA TYR A 70 6.57 -23.39 22.11
C TYR A 70 7.61 -23.41 23.23
N ASP A 71 8.37 -24.50 23.29
CA ASP A 71 9.46 -24.62 24.26
C ASP A 71 10.50 -23.53 24.01
N LYS A 72 10.91 -22.86 25.10
CA LYS A 72 11.89 -21.79 25.08
C LYS A 72 13.30 -22.39 25.16
N GLY A 73 14.25 -21.78 24.46
CA GLY A 73 15.67 -22.16 24.53
C GLY A 73 16.25 -22.74 23.25
N TYR A 74 15.43 -22.90 22.22
CA TYR A 74 15.90 -23.27 20.88
C TYR A 74 16.17 -22.03 20.03
N GLU A 75 17.25 -22.11 19.25
CA GLU A 75 17.66 -21.04 18.33
C GLU A 75 17.40 -21.46 16.89
N CYS A 76 17.32 -20.47 16.00
CA CYS A 76 17.28 -20.75 14.57
C CYS A 76 18.62 -21.29 14.09
N GLU A 77 18.58 -22.40 13.37
CA GLU A 77 19.74 -23.03 12.75
C GLU A 77 19.65 -22.90 11.24
N ALA A 78 20.75 -22.49 10.60
CA ALA A 78 20.83 -22.47 9.14
C ALA A 78 20.85 -23.90 8.59
N VAL A 79 20.06 -24.17 7.56
CA VAL A 79 19.93 -25.52 6.96
C VAL A 79 20.40 -25.59 5.51
N GLY A 80 20.91 -24.49 4.96
CA GLY A 80 21.41 -24.37 3.58
C GLY A 80 20.47 -23.58 2.67
N ASN A 81 20.96 -23.14 1.50
CA ASN A 81 20.20 -22.33 0.52
C ASN A 81 19.61 -21.01 1.06
N GLY A 82 20.10 -20.53 2.20
CA GLY A 82 19.56 -19.37 2.89
C GLY A 82 18.38 -19.68 3.82
N ASP A 83 17.94 -20.93 3.95
CA ASP A 83 16.83 -21.31 4.83
C ASP A 83 17.29 -21.52 6.28
N TYR A 84 16.35 -21.37 7.21
CA TYR A 84 16.55 -21.62 8.64
C TYR A 84 15.48 -22.56 9.18
N THR A 85 15.79 -23.25 10.28
CA THR A 85 14.81 -23.99 11.06
C THR A 85 14.87 -23.59 12.52
N LEU A 86 13.72 -23.54 13.18
CA LEU A 86 13.60 -23.31 14.62
C LEU A 86 12.97 -24.56 15.25
N GLN A 87 13.67 -25.23 16.16
CA GLN A 87 13.06 -26.28 16.98
C GLN A 87 12.06 -25.66 17.97
N VAL A 88 10.91 -26.29 18.15
CA VAL A 88 9.79 -25.74 18.94
C VAL A 88 9.30 -26.64 20.07
N GLY A 89 9.97 -27.76 20.29
CA GLY A 89 9.66 -28.70 21.37
C GLY A 89 10.85 -29.61 21.67
N SER A 90 10.74 -30.42 22.73
CA SER A 90 11.77 -31.40 23.11
C SER A 90 12.15 -32.40 22.01
N ASP A 91 11.23 -32.69 21.09
CA ASP A 91 11.48 -33.54 19.92
C ASP A 91 12.15 -32.73 18.79
N PRO A 92 13.38 -33.08 18.36
CA PRO A 92 14.07 -32.42 17.26
C PRO A 92 13.33 -32.47 15.92
N ALA A 93 12.35 -33.37 15.73
CA ALA A 93 11.52 -33.40 14.53
C ALA A 93 10.51 -32.23 14.48
N ASN A 94 10.15 -31.65 15.63
CA ASN A 94 9.22 -30.53 15.69
C ASN A 94 9.95 -29.22 15.41
N LYS A 95 9.98 -28.83 14.14
CA LYS A 95 10.64 -27.62 13.66
C LYS A 95 9.70 -26.72 12.87
N ILE A 96 9.95 -25.43 12.95
CA ILE A 96 9.41 -24.41 12.06
C ILE A 96 10.44 -24.16 10.96
N GLU A 97 10.05 -24.34 9.70
CA GLU A 97 10.85 -23.95 8.55
C GLU A 97 10.68 -22.47 8.25
N ILE A 98 11.77 -21.72 8.13
CA ILE A 98 11.79 -20.32 7.72
C ILE A 98 12.46 -20.27 6.34
N LYS A 99 11.67 -20.01 5.30
CA LYS A 99 12.11 -20.15 3.90
C LYS A 99 12.53 -18.83 3.31
N TYR A 100 13.69 -18.80 2.66
CA TYR A 100 14.15 -17.66 1.88
C TYR A 100 13.64 -17.78 0.44
N GLU A 101 12.55 -17.09 0.15
CA GLU A 101 11.81 -17.25 -1.10
C GLU A 101 11.37 -15.90 -1.71
N PRO A 102 10.94 -15.87 -2.98
CA PRO A 102 10.31 -14.68 -3.54
C PRO A 102 9.06 -14.35 -2.73
N ALA A 103 9.03 -13.18 -2.10
CA ALA A 103 7.83 -12.69 -1.44
C ALA A 103 6.81 -12.30 -2.52
N PRO A 104 5.59 -12.86 -2.50
CA PRO A 104 4.55 -12.49 -3.43
C PRO A 104 4.23 -11.02 -3.24
N ARG A 105 3.84 -10.34 -4.32
CA ARG A 105 3.38 -8.95 -4.20
C ARG A 105 2.25 -8.90 -3.17
N GLN A 106 2.31 -7.91 -2.30
CA GLN A 106 1.19 -7.64 -1.42
C GLN A 106 0.05 -7.08 -2.26
N THR A 107 -1.14 -7.65 -2.17
CA THR A 107 -2.30 -7.05 -2.80
C THR A 107 -2.52 -5.69 -2.16
N PRO A 108 -3.00 -4.66 -2.89
CA PRO A 108 -3.56 -3.50 -2.25
C PRO A 108 -4.93 -3.86 -1.62
N LEU A 109 -4.99 -4.92 -0.82
CA LEU A 109 -6.14 -5.32 -0.05
C LEU A 109 -6.19 -4.45 1.18
N VAL A 110 -7.23 -3.65 1.25
CA VAL A 110 -7.61 -2.88 2.42
C VAL A 110 -8.80 -3.56 3.07
N GLU A 111 -8.90 -3.46 4.38
CA GLU A 111 -10.07 -3.99 5.08
C GLU A 111 -11.20 -2.97 4.94
N VAL A 112 -12.26 -3.36 4.21
CA VAL A 112 -13.47 -2.56 4.03
C VAL A 112 -14.60 -3.34 4.67
N ASP A 113 -15.17 -2.80 5.76
CA ASP A 113 -16.24 -3.44 6.52
C ASP A 113 -15.89 -4.88 6.97
N GLY A 114 -14.64 -5.11 7.37
CA GLY A 114 -14.13 -6.43 7.76
C GLY A 114 -13.73 -7.33 6.58
N VAL A 115 -14.01 -6.93 5.34
CA VAL A 115 -13.72 -7.75 4.16
C VAL A 115 -12.45 -7.24 3.46
N PRO A 116 -11.47 -8.13 3.19
CA PRO A 116 -10.32 -7.78 2.36
C PRO A 116 -10.80 -7.40 0.96
N THR A 117 -10.63 -6.13 0.60
CA THR A 117 -11.11 -5.56 -0.67
C THR A 117 -9.94 -4.99 -1.44
N GLU A 118 -9.74 -5.48 -2.67
CA GLU A 118 -8.64 -5.03 -3.52
C GLU A 118 -8.92 -3.60 -3.96
N VAL A 119 -7.96 -2.70 -3.79
CA VAL A 119 -7.98 -1.39 -4.43
C VAL A 119 -7.70 -1.58 -5.91
N SER A 120 -8.65 -1.15 -6.73
CA SER A 120 -8.61 -1.18 -8.19
C SER A 120 -9.13 0.15 -8.72
N GLY A 121 -8.31 1.18 -8.53
CA GLY A 121 -8.63 2.57 -8.85
C GLY A 121 -8.72 2.86 -10.36
N PRO A 122 -8.91 4.13 -10.73
CA PRO A 122 -9.13 4.57 -12.10
C PRO A 122 -8.00 4.20 -13.07
N TYR A 123 -6.76 4.09 -12.60
CA TYR A 123 -5.60 3.82 -13.47
C TYR A 123 -5.26 2.34 -13.65
N ARG A 124 -6.16 1.44 -13.24
CA ARG A 124 -5.97 -0.02 -13.28
C ARG A 124 -5.65 -0.63 -14.65
N ASN A 125 -5.99 0.06 -15.74
CA ASN A 125 -5.70 -0.38 -17.10
C ASN A 125 -4.39 0.16 -17.67
N LEU A 126 -3.69 1.03 -16.94
CA LEU A 126 -2.39 1.54 -17.37
C LEU A 126 -1.32 0.47 -17.21
N PRO A 127 -0.33 0.39 -18.14
CA PRO A 127 0.82 -0.49 -17.98
C PRO A 127 1.50 -0.26 -16.64
N GLU A 128 1.64 -1.33 -15.86
CA GLU A 128 2.30 -1.25 -14.56
C GLU A 128 3.78 -0.88 -14.72
N PRO A 129 4.38 -0.17 -13.75
CA PRO A 129 5.81 0.12 -13.75
C PRO A 129 6.66 -1.12 -13.98
N LYS A 130 7.77 -0.97 -14.71
CA LYS A 130 8.66 -2.11 -15.04
C LYS A 130 9.22 -2.82 -13.80
N ASP A 131 9.43 -2.10 -12.70
CA ASP A 131 10.06 -2.61 -11.48
C ASP A 131 9.09 -2.68 -10.29
N LEU A 132 8.03 -3.49 -10.41
CA LEU A 132 7.03 -3.80 -9.36
C LEU A 132 7.55 -4.72 -8.24
N TRP A 133 8.76 -4.49 -7.73
CA TRP A 133 9.33 -5.34 -6.67
C TRP A 133 9.12 -4.74 -5.29
N PRO A 134 9.08 -5.60 -4.25
CA PRO A 134 9.23 -5.14 -2.90
C PRO A 134 10.60 -4.45 -2.67
N GLY A 135 10.70 -3.16 -2.96
CA GLY A 135 11.92 -2.35 -2.81
C GLY A 135 11.81 -0.92 -3.32
N ASN A 136 10.92 -0.70 -4.31
CA ASN A 136 11.06 0.43 -5.22
C ASN A 136 10.12 1.60 -4.94
N ASP A 137 10.60 2.80 -5.26
CA ASP A 137 9.94 4.08 -5.04
C ASP A 137 9.09 4.51 -6.25
N PHE A 138 8.08 5.34 -6.04
CA PHE A 138 7.21 5.95 -7.06
C PHE A 138 7.91 7.06 -7.86
N TYR A 139 9.10 7.48 -7.43
CA TYR A 139 10.01 8.30 -8.25
C TYR A 139 10.74 7.51 -9.33
N CYS A 140 10.58 6.18 -9.35
CA CYS A 140 11.19 5.34 -10.37
C CYS A 140 10.49 5.53 -11.74
N ASN A 141 11.27 5.32 -12.79
CA ASN A 141 10.76 5.37 -14.16
C ASN A 141 9.71 4.28 -14.35
N ASN A 142 8.58 4.62 -14.96
CA ASN A 142 7.50 3.65 -15.20
C ASN A 142 7.77 2.73 -16.41
N GLY A 143 8.91 2.91 -17.10
CA GLY A 143 9.22 2.19 -18.34
C GLY A 143 8.56 2.78 -19.60
N MET A 144 7.74 3.83 -19.44
CA MET A 144 7.21 4.65 -20.52
C MET A 144 8.17 5.79 -20.83
N VAL A 145 8.08 6.30 -22.06
CA VAL A 145 8.80 7.49 -22.50
C VAL A 145 7.81 8.58 -22.86
N ASP A 146 8.19 9.83 -22.65
CA ASP A 146 7.42 10.98 -23.13
C ASP A 146 7.55 11.15 -24.65
N GLU A 147 6.92 12.19 -25.19
CA GLU A 147 6.96 12.53 -26.61
C GLU A 147 8.39 12.82 -27.13
N ASN A 148 9.34 13.09 -26.23
CA ASN A 148 10.75 13.35 -26.54
C ASN A 148 11.63 12.10 -26.40
N GLY A 149 11.07 10.98 -25.95
CA GLY A 149 11.81 9.74 -25.68
C GLY A 149 12.44 9.69 -24.28
N ASP A 150 12.15 10.65 -23.40
CA ASP A 150 12.66 10.69 -22.03
C ASP A 150 11.83 9.81 -21.11
N ALA A 151 12.48 9.12 -20.17
CA ALA A 151 11.78 8.24 -19.24
C ALA A 151 10.77 9.03 -18.38
N LEU A 152 9.51 8.60 -18.40
CA LEU A 152 8.45 9.22 -17.61
C LEU A 152 8.45 8.68 -16.18
N ARG A 153 8.30 9.58 -15.22
CA ARG A 153 7.92 9.20 -13.86
C ARG A 153 6.46 8.81 -13.87
N GLN A 154 6.12 7.78 -13.11
CA GLN A 154 4.74 7.28 -13.03
C GLN A 154 3.73 8.36 -12.62
N LYS A 155 4.11 9.23 -11.66
CA LYS A 155 3.28 10.37 -11.26
C LYS A 155 2.95 11.29 -12.44
N ASP A 156 3.96 11.62 -13.25
CA ASP A 156 3.79 12.54 -14.37
C ASP A 156 2.92 11.90 -15.45
N TRP A 157 3.07 10.59 -15.66
CA TRP A 157 2.23 9.81 -16.57
C TRP A 157 0.76 9.76 -16.11
N ILE A 158 0.50 9.48 -14.84
CA ILE A 158 -0.86 9.44 -14.29
C ILE A 158 -1.55 10.81 -14.43
N LEU A 159 -0.84 11.91 -14.13
CA LEU A 159 -1.37 13.26 -14.30
C LEU A 159 -1.62 13.59 -15.79
N GLN A 160 -0.79 13.09 -16.70
CA GLN A 160 -1.00 13.25 -18.14
C GLN A 160 -2.24 12.48 -18.61
N VAL A 161 -2.38 11.21 -18.27
CA VAL A 161 -3.56 10.40 -18.60
C VAL A 161 -4.84 11.04 -18.04
N ASN A 162 -4.80 11.51 -16.80
CA ASN A 162 -5.94 12.23 -16.21
C ASN A 162 -6.29 13.47 -17.05
N ARG A 163 -5.29 14.29 -17.39
CA ARG A 163 -5.50 15.48 -18.23
C ARG A 163 -6.08 15.12 -19.59
N ASP A 164 -5.55 14.08 -20.23
CA ASP A 164 -5.94 13.66 -21.56
C ASP A 164 -7.37 13.10 -21.60
N ALA A 165 -7.79 12.39 -20.55
CA ALA A 165 -9.15 11.88 -20.40
C ALA A 165 -10.20 12.99 -20.25
N HIS A 166 -9.78 14.20 -19.84
CA HIS A 166 -10.66 15.35 -19.62
C HIS A 166 -10.40 16.48 -20.62
N LYS A 167 -9.89 16.15 -21.81
CA LYS A 167 -9.85 17.11 -22.93
C LYS A 167 -11.27 17.44 -23.38
N GLY A 168 -11.65 18.71 -23.25
CA GLY A 168 -12.83 19.25 -23.92
C GLY A 168 -12.57 19.51 -25.41
N ASP A 169 -13.56 20.05 -26.12
CA ASP A 169 -13.50 20.33 -27.56
C ASP A 169 -12.34 21.28 -27.97
N ALA A 170 -11.84 22.07 -27.03
CA ALA A 170 -10.71 22.98 -27.22
C ALA A 170 -9.33 22.27 -27.20
N GLY A 171 -9.27 20.97 -26.93
CA GLY A 171 -8.05 20.15 -26.94
C GLY A 171 -7.11 20.36 -25.73
N VAL A 172 -7.44 21.29 -24.83
CA VAL A 172 -6.74 21.49 -23.56
C VAL A 172 -7.51 20.75 -22.46
N GLY A 173 -6.85 19.79 -21.81
CA GLY A 173 -7.44 19.02 -20.71
C GLY A 173 -7.19 19.68 -19.36
N GLU A 174 -8.18 19.57 -18.47
CA GLU A 174 -8.05 19.93 -17.05
C GLU A 174 -7.64 18.69 -16.25
N ILE A 175 -7.05 18.89 -15.06
CA ILE A 175 -6.79 17.77 -14.14
C ILE A 175 -7.98 17.65 -13.20
N HIS A 176 -8.66 16.51 -13.25
CA HIS A 176 -9.81 16.22 -12.42
C HIS A 176 -9.44 15.35 -11.22
N SER A 177 -10.09 15.60 -10.08
CA SER A 177 -9.99 14.72 -8.92
C SER A 177 -10.83 13.45 -9.10
N ASP A 178 -10.23 12.29 -8.85
CA ASP A 178 -10.92 11.00 -8.84
C ASP A 178 -11.83 10.81 -7.62
N LEU A 179 -11.70 11.69 -6.63
CA LEU A 179 -12.52 11.72 -5.42
C LEU A 179 -13.35 13.01 -5.31
N ALA A 180 -13.64 13.67 -6.43
CA ALA A 180 -14.49 14.86 -6.45
C ALA A 180 -15.78 14.66 -5.60
N GLY A 181 -16.10 15.65 -4.77
CA GLY A 181 -17.21 15.60 -3.82
C GLY A 181 -16.97 14.73 -2.57
N PHE A 182 -15.76 14.21 -2.36
CA PHE A 182 -15.38 13.58 -1.09
C PHE A 182 -15.27 14.66 -0.01
N LYS A 183 -15.78 14.38 1.19
CA LYS A 183 -15.87 15.35 2.28
C LYS A 183 -14.99 14.93 3.45
N TRP A 184 -14.30 15.88 4.07
CA TRP A 184 -13.45 15.62 5.23
C TRP A 184 -13.39 16.81 6.19
N PRO A 185 -13.13 16.57 7.49
CA PRO A 185 -12.88 17.64 8.43
C PRO A 185 -11.55 18.33 8.10
N CYS A 186 -11.57 19.65 7.99
CA CYS A 186 -10.41 20.47 7.72
C CYS A 186 -10.43 21.74 8.58
N LYS A 187 -9.31 22.47 8.58
CA LYS A 187 -9.19 23.76 9.25
C LYS A 187 -9.24 24.87 8.21
N ALA A 188 -10.07 25.88 8.46
CA ALA A 188 -10.13 27.10 7.68
C ALA A 188 -10.03 28.33 8.59
N MET A 189 -9.60 29.45 8.03
CA MET A 189 -9.66 30.74 8.73
C MET A 189 -11.07 31.32 8.58
N ASN A 190 -11.70 31.71 9.69
CA ASN A 190 -12.96 32.45 9.65
C ASN A 190 -12.73 33.95 9.35
N GLU A 191 -13.80 34.74 9.30
CA GLU A 191 -13.74 36.19 9.07
C GLU A 191 -12.93 36.95 10.13
N ASN A 192 -12.73 36.36 11.31
CA ASN A 192 -11.93 36.89 12.40
C ASN A 192 -10.47 36.39 12.39
N CYS A 193 -10.04 35.72 11.31
CA CYS A 193 -8.71 35.09 11.19
C CYS A 193 -8.41 34.02 12.27
N GLU A 194 -9.45 33.33 12.74
CA GLU A 194 -9.32 32.22 13.68
C GLU A 194 -9.43 30.88 12.95
N GLU A 195 -8.58 29.90 13.32
CA GLU A 195 -8.71 28.53 12.82
C GLU A 195 -9.98 27.89 13.38
N VAL A 196 -10.93 27.61 12.49
CA VAL A 196 -12.15 26.87 12.81
C VAL A 196 -12.17 25.54 12.08
N ALA A 197 -12.67 24.51 12.76
CA ALA A 197 -12.95 23.23 12.13
C ALA A 197 -14.17 23.39 11.21
N THR A 198 -14.02 23.03 9.95
CA THR A 198 -15.07 23.04 8.93
C THR A 198 -15.03 21.73 8.13
N GLU A 199 -16.05 21.52 7.31
CA GLU A 199 -16.05 20.45 6.31
C GLU A 199 -15.47 20.99 5.00
N CYS A 200 -14.41 20.37 4.51
CA CYS A 200 -13.89 20.58 3.17
C CYS A 200 -14.53 19.56 2.21
N GLU A 201 -14.65 19.95 0.95
CA GLU A 201 -15.12 19.09 -0.13
C GLU A 201 -14.09 19.09 -1.27
N GLU A 202 -13.84 17.90 -1.82
CA GLU A 202 -12.82 17.70 -2.85
C GLU A 202 -13.32 18.30 -4.15
N PRO A 203 -12.62 19.29 -4.73
CA PRO A 203 -13.09 19.93 -5.94
C PRO A 203 -12.98 18.98 -7.14
N LEU A 204 -13.82 19.22 -8.13
CA LEU A 204 -13.74 18.48 -9.40
C LEU A 204 -12.44 18.79 -10.16
N VAL A 205 -12.07 20.06 -10.25
CA VAL A 205 -10.90 20.53 -11.03
C VAL A 205 -9.78 20.97 -10.10
N LEU A 206 -8.56 20.51 -10.38
CA LEU A 206 -7.36 20.73 -9.57
C LEU A 206 -6.33 21.59 -10.33
N HIS A 207 -5.50 22.30 -9.57
CA HIS A 207 -4.40 23.08 -10.15
C HIS A 207 -3.29 22.16 -10.65
N ASP A 208 -2.81 22.45 -11.86
CA ASP A 208 -1.67 21.76 -12.43
C ASP A 208 -0.39 22.06 -11.62
N PRO A 209 0.35 21.04 -11.15
CA PRO A 209 1.61 21.27 -10.45
C PRO A 209 2.66 22.01 -11.31
N LYS A 210 2.53 21.99 -12.64
CA LYS A 210 3.40 22.70 -13.58
C LYS A 210 2.94 24.13 -13.89
N ASP A 211 1.69 24.49 -13.59
CA ASP A 211 1.13 25.83 -13.86
C ASP A 211 0.67 26.52 -12.57
N LYS A 212 1.32 27.61 -12.19
CA LYS A 212 1.03 28.39 -10.98
C LYS A 212 0.28 29.69 -11.26
N LYS A 213 -0.53 29.73 -12.34
CA LYS A 213 -1.36 30.90 -12.64
C LYS A 213 -2.32 31.20 -11.49
N ALA A 214 -2.46 32.49 -11.18
CA ALA A 214 -3.37 32.97 -10.16
C ALA A 214 -4.85 32.88 -10.64
N PRO A 215 -5.80 32.63 -9.73
CA PRO A 215 -5.63 32.39 -8.30
C PRO A 215 -5.12 30.96 -8.03
N PHE A 216 -3.96 30.86 -7.36
CA PHE A 216 -3.31 29.59 -7.05
C PHE A 216 -3.49 29.28 -5.56
N HIS A 217 -4.26 28.23 -5.26
CA HIS A 217 -4.43 27.73 -3.90
C HIS A 217 -3.55 26.49 -3.72
N PRO A 218 -2.50 26.52 -2.86
CA PRO A 218 -1.59 25.39 -2.70
C PRO A 218 -2.25 24.06 -2.35
N ASP A 219 -3.43 24.11 -1.74
CA ASP A 219 -4.20 22.94 -1.30
C ASP A 219 -4.99 22.29 -2.43
N LEU A 220 -5.25 23.03 -3.51
CA LEU A 220 -5.95 22.51 -4.69
C LEU A 220 -5.00 21.96 -5.76
N VAL A 221 -3.69 21.92 -5.48
CA VAL A 221 -2.69 21.36 -6.39
C VAL A 221 -2.91 19.86 -6.54
N ALA A 222 -2.98 19.39 -7.78
CA ALA A 222 -3.13 17.98 -8.08
C ALA A 222 -1.94 17.15 -7.58
N GLN A 223 -2.25 16.05 -6.91
CA GLN A 223 -1.29 15.06 -6.42
C GLN A 223 -1.77 13.67 -6.79
N VAL A 224 -0.81 12.79 -7.05
CA VAL A 224 -1.07 11.36 -7.14
C VAL A 224 -1.00 10.79 -5.72
N HIS A 225 -2.12 10.24 -5.28
CA HIS A 225 -2.34 9.62 -4.00
C HIS A 225 -2.25 8.10 -4.11
N HIS A 226 -1.74 7.49 -3.04
CA HIS A 226 -1.76 6.04 -2.86
C HIS A 226 -2.83 5.69 -1.85
N VAL A 227 -3.85 4.97 -2.30
CA VAL A 227 -4.97 4.55 -1.45
C VAL A 227 -4.45 3.71 -0.29
N VAL A 228 -3.59 2.73 -0.57
CA VAL A 228 -2.81 2.08 0.49
C VAL A 228 -1.65 3.00 0.90
N PRO A 229 -1.66 3.57 2.12
CA PRO A 229 -0.80 4.69 2.52
C PRO A 229 0.68 4.31 2.60
N MET A 230 1.55 5.30 2.45
CA MET A 230 3.02 5.13 2.54
C MET A 230 3.51 4.74 3.95
N LYS A 231 2.80 5.18 5.01
CA LYS A 231 3.08 4.83 6.43
C LYS A 231 2.43 3.55 6.91
N ASP A 232 1.71 2.87 6.02
CA ASP A 232 1.69 1.43 6.12
C ASP A 232 3.14 1.00 6.38
N LYS A 233 3.39 0.31 7.50
CA LYS A 233 4.75 -0.03 7.96
C LYS A 233 5.54 -0.88 6.95
N ARG A 234 4.89 -1.19 5.82
CA ARG A 234 5.34 -1.87 4.63
C ARG A 234 6.07 -0.92 3.66
N ASN A 235 5.93 0.41 3.65
CA ASN A 235 6.67 1.35 2.74
C ASN A 235 6.50 1.06 1.21
N CYS A 236 6.86 2.03 0.33
CA CYS A 236 6.90 1.84 -1.15
C CYS A 236 7.61 0.55 -1.61
N PRO A 237 8.67 0.10 -0.91
CA PRO A 237 9.27 -1.20 -1.05
C PRO A 237 8.42 -2.48 -0.96
N TRP A 238 7.09 -2.48 -1.07
CA TRP A 238 6.28 -3.71 -0.91
C TRP A 238 5.16 -3.87 -1.94
N GLY A 239 5.21 -3.13 -3.07
CA GLY A 239 4.32 -3.37 -4.21
C GLY A 239 2.98 -2.63 -4.17
N THR A 240 2.84 -1.64 -3.29
CA THR A 240 1.80 -0.59 -3.34
C THR A 240 2.04 0.41 -4.47
N ASN A 241 3.21 0.34 -5.09
CA ASN A 241 3.59 1.12 -6.26
C ASN A 241 2.95 0.57 -7.55
N SER A 242 1.62 0.62 -7.66
CA SER A 242 0.89 0.16 -8.84
C SER A 242 -0.15 1.18 -9.25
N ASN A 243 -0.40 1.25 -10.55
CA ASN A 243 -1.40 2.17 -11.09
C ASN A 243 -2.81 1.83 -10.55
N LYS A 244 -3.09 0.56 -10.23
CA LYS A 244 -4.35 0.17 -9.56
C LYS A 244 -4.53 0.80 -8.18
N ASN A 245 -3.44 1.15 -7.50
CA ASN A 245 -3.46 1.75 -6.17
C ASN A 245 -3.35 3.29 -6.22
N ALA A 246 -3.45 3.89 -7.40
CA ALA A 246 -3.31 5.32 -7.60
C ALA A 246 -4.66 6.03 -7.78
N ALA A 247 -4.73 7.26 -7.29
CA ALA A 247 -5.79 8.22 -7.55
C ALA A 247 -5.20 9.63 -7.69
N VAL A 248 -5.80 10.50 -8.50
CA VAL A 248 -5.47 11.93 -8.55
C VAL A 248 -6.43 12.68 -7.62
N ILE A 249 -5.88 13.40 -6.65
CA ILE A 249 -6.64 14.19 -5.67
C ILE A 249 -5.90 15.49 -5.33
N SER A 250 -6.57 16.40 -4.62
CA SER A 250 -6.00 17.64 -4.12
C SER A 250 -4.93 17.38 -3.05
N ARG A 251 -3.95 18.29 -2.95
CA ARG A 251 -2.98 18.29 -1.85
C ARG A 251 -3.67 18.38 -0.49
N GLY A 252 -4.79 19.10 -0.39
CA GLY A 252 -5.59 19.21 0.82
C GLY A 252 -6.09 17.85 1.31
N LEU A 253 -6.77 17.12 0.43
CA LEU A 253 -7.28 15.78 0.74
C LEU A 253 -6.13 14.77 0.95
N ASN A 254 -5.07 14.84 0.14
CA ASN A 254 -3.92 13.95 0.31
C ASN A 254 -3.25 14.12 1.68
N ARG A 255 -3.19 15.35 2.21
CA ARG A 255 -2.72 15.61 3.59
C ARG A 255 -3.67 15.04 4.64
N HIS A 256 -4.98 15.05 4.39
CA HIS A 256 -5.96 14.44 5.29
C HIS A 256 -5.78 12.92 5.37
N PHE A 257 -5.57 12.25 4.24
CA PHE A 257 -5.29 10.80 4.21
C PHE A 257 -3.85 10.43 4.62
N THR A 258 -2.99 11.42 4.88
CA THR A 258 -1.58 11.15 5.15
C THR A 258 -1.44 10.38 6.47
N ASN A 259 -1.08 9.10 6.33
CA ASN A 259 -0.74 8.14 7.39
C ASN A 259 -1.90 7.39 8.04
N ASP A 260 -3.10 7.50 7.49
CA ASP A 260 -4.25 6.75 7.96
C ASP A 260 -4.57 5.62 6.98
N ASN A 261 -5.18 4.54 7.49
CA ASN A 261 -5.76 3.53 6.61
C ASN A 261 -6.85 4.20 5.76
N PRO A 262 -7.00 3.83 4.48
CA PRO A 262 -7.99 4.46 3.62
C PRO A 262 -9.38 4.17 4.17
N PRO A 263 -10.26 5.18 4.29
CA PRO A 263 -11.63 4.95 4.69
C PRO A 263 -12.34 4.06 3.66
N ALA A 264 -13.28 3.22 4.14
CA ALA A 264 -14.08 2.34 3.30
C ALA A 264 -14.74 3.04 2.10
N GLU A 265 -15.18 4.29 2.31
CA GLU A 265 -15.81 5.09 1.26
C GLU A 265 -14.85 5.47 0.13
N GLU A 266 -13.59 5.80 0.43
CA GLU A 266 -12.57 6.09 -0.57
C GLU A 266 -12.43 4.90 -1.53
N VAL A 267 -12.24 3.72 -0.95
CA VAL A 267 -11.97 2.49 -1.70
C VAL A 267 -13.18 2.10 -2.54
N LYS A 268 -14.40 2.25 -1.99
CA LYS A 268 -15.64 2.00 -2.73
C LYS A 268 -15.80 2.94 -3.93
N ARG A 269 -15.53 4.24 -3.75
CA ARG A 269 -15.62 5.24 -4.84
C ARG A 269 -14.59 4.95 -5.94
N LEU A 270 -13.34 4.70 -5.57
CA LEU A 270 -12.27 4.43 -6.54
C LEU A 270 -12.46 3.12 -7.30
N ASN A 271 -12.93 2.06 -6.64
CA ASN A 271 -13.23 0.79 -7.29
C ASN A 271 -14.43 0.88 -8.25
N ALA A 272 -15.40 1.76 -7.95
CA ALA A 272 -16.56 2.01 -8.81
C ALA A 272 -16.24 2.97 -9.97
N ALA A 273 -15.15 3.73 -9.89
CA ALA A 273 -14.76 4.69 -10.92
C ALA A 273 -14.42 3.99 -12.25
N LEU A 274 -14.76 4.64 -13.36
CA LEU A 274 -14.38 4.15 -14.68
C LEU A 274 -12.85 4.10 -14.80
N ALA A 275 -12.36 3.08 -15.50
CA ALA A 275 -10.94 2.98 -15.77
C ALA A 275 -10.56 4.00 -16.85
N TYR A 276 -9.50 4.76 -16.63
CA TYR A 276 -8.87 5.50 -17.70
C TYR A 276 -8.17 4.54 -18.66
N THR A 277 -8.25 4.86 -19.94
CA THR A 277 -7.46 4.23 -20.99
C THR A 277 -6.32 5.17 -21.39
N PRO A 278 -5.13 4.65 -21.69
CA PRO A 278 -4.05 5.45 -22.27
C PRO A 278 -4.45 6.10 -23.60
#